data_AF-A0A969F638-F1
#
_entry.id   AF-A0A969F638-F1
#
_cell.length_a   1.000
_cell.length_b   1.000
_cell.length_c   1.000
_cell.angle_alpha   90.00
_cell.angle_beta   90.00
_cell.angle_gamma   90.00
#
_symmetry.space_group_name_H-M   'P 1'
#
loop_
_entity.id
_entity.type
_entity.pdbx_description
1 polymer ?
#
loop_
_entity_poly.entity_id
_entity_poly.type
_entity_poly.pdbx_seq_one_letter_code
_entity_poly.pdbx_strand_id
1 'polypeptide(L)'
;MAFEAYATGRYSDREVADLLNREGYRTTGNWGERKFTKDTVNRMLKNVFYLGKTKYKGEIYPGKHEPLIDQDLFDKCQEVRSRRRSKSRALGGHKRVYIFSGLARCHICSLTLRCTATQSKGKWRYYRHIPDVRGHECSAPSQFMRADLLEKQWAEIISQIQLPEDWQQQIERLASDADERAALLKERSYAIEQMRRLTRLYRDLLIDESEFRQERERLSRK
;
A
#
# COMPACT_ATOMS: atom_id res chain seq x y z
N MET A 1 -19.38 4.77 -12.52
CA MET A 1 -18.16 5.17 -13.25
C MET A 1 -16.95 5.57 -12.38
N ALA A 2 -16.90 6.72 -11.70
CA ALA A 2 -15.66 7.16 -11.02
C ALA A 2 -15.23 6.21 -9.87
N PHE A 3 -16.19 5.75 -9.06
CA PHE A 3 -15.97 4.77 -7.99
C PHE A 3 -15.57 3.40 -8.55
N GLU A 4 -16.24 2.92 -9.61
CA GLU A 4 -15.88 1.67 -10.28
C GLU A 4 -14.46 1.71 -10.85
N ALA A 5 -14.10 2.76 -11.59
CA ALA A 5 -12.76 2.94 -12.14
C ALA A 5 -11.71 2.94 -11.03
N TYR A 6 -11.98 3.61 -9.92
CA TYR A 6 -11.08 3.62 -8.77
C TYR A 6 -10.96 2.25 -8.09
N ALA A 7 -12.08 1.54 -7.92
CA ALA A 7 -12.15 0.23 -7.28
C ALA A 7 -11.31 -0.83 -8.01
N THR A 8 -11.06 -0.68 -9.31
CA THR A 8 -10.14 -1.57 -10.06
C THR A 8 -8.69 -1.54 -9.53
N GLY A 9 -8.32 -0.50 -8.79
CA GLY A 9 -6.95 -0.29 -8.32
C GLY A 9 -5.96 0.16 -9.40
N ARG A 10 -6.40 0.30 -10.66
CA ARG A 10 -5.55 0.70 -11.80
C ARG A 10 -5.38 2.23 -11.91
N TYR A 11 -6.40 3.00 -11.51
CA TYR A 11 -6.41 4.46 -11.68
C TYR A 11 -6.13 5.20 -10.37
N SER A 12 -5.19 6.13 -10.38
CA SER A 12 -4.91 7.06 -9.28
C SER A 12 -5.98 8.15 -9.16
N ASP A 13 -6.02 8.85 -8.01
CA ASP A 13 -6.93 9.99 -7.79
C ASP A 13 -6.81 11.05 -8.92
N ARG A 14 -5.61 11.21 -9.49
CA ARG A 14 -5.35 12.10 -10.62
C ARG A 14 -5.88 11.54 -11.93
N GLU A 15 -5.63 10.28 -12.22
CA GLU A 15 -6.10 9.66 -13.48
C GLU A 15 -7.63 9.57 -13.52
N VAL A 16 -8.30 9.37 -12.37
CA VAL A 16 -9.77 9.47 -12.30
C VAL A 16 -10.24 10.90 -12.53
N ALA A 17 -9.53 11.91 -12.03
CA ALA A 17 -9.86 13.31 -12.33
C ALA A 17 -9.70 13.62 -13.82
N ASP A 18 -8.63 13.14 -14.44
CA ASP A 18 -8.36 13.31 -15.87
C ASP A 18 -9.41 12.58 -16.72
N LEU A 19 -9.87 11.39 -16.31
CA LEU A 19 -10.96 10.65 -16.93
C LEU A 19 -12.27 11.45 -16.89
N LEU A 20 -12.68 11.90 -15.71
CA LEU A 20 -13.89 12.72 -15.53
C LEU A 20 -13.86 13.99 -16.38
N ASN A 21 -12.70 14.66 -16.42
CA ASN A 21 -12.54 15.87 -17.22
C ASN A 21 -12.64 15.60 -18.73
N ARG A 22 -12.11 14.46 -19.19
CA ARG A 22 -12.13 14.03 -20.59
C ARG A 22 -13.55 13.71 -21.07
N GLU A 23 -14.37 13.13 -20.20
CA GLU A 23 -15.78 12.85 -20.47
C GLU A 23 -16.68 14.09 -20.36
N GLY A 24 -16.11 15.26 -20.02
CA GLY A 24 -16.84 16.52 -19.99
C GLY A 24 -17.43 16.88 -18.63
N TYR A 25 -17.32 16.03 -17.61
CA TYR A 25 -17.81 16.37 -16.27
C TYR A 25 -17.04 17.54 -15.66
N ARG A 26 -17.75 18.43 -14.98
CA ARG A 26 -17.20 19.59 -14.26
C ARG A 26 -17.72 19.62 -12.83
N THR A 27 -16.92 20.16 -11.94
CA THR A 27 -17.32 20.39 -10.56
C THR A 27 -18.24 21.60 -10.51
N THR A 28 -19.36 21.47 -9.81
CA THR A 28 -20.30 22.57 -9.55
C THR A 28 -20.05 23.16 -8.17
N GLY A 29 -20.14 24.48 -8.04
CA GLY A 29 -19.96 25.18 -6.77
C GLY A 29 -20.00 26.69 -6.94
N ASN A 30 -19.81 27.43 -5.84
CA ASN A 30 -19.94 28.89 -5.79
C ASN A 30 -18.99 29.65 -6.74
N TRP A 31 -17.97 28.97 -7.27
CA TRP A 31 -16.96 29.53 -8.17
C TRP A 31 -17.11 29.05 -9.62
N GLY A 32 -18.30 28.60 -9.99
CA GLY A 32 -18.63 28.13 -11.34
C GLY A 32 -18.08 26.73 -11.67
N GLU A 33 -18.23 26.37 -12.94
CA GLU A 33 -17.76 25.09 -13.46
C GLU A 33 -16.23 25.03 -13.51
N ARG A 34 -15.64 24.09 -12.77
CA ARG A 34 -14.20 23.86 -12.75
C ARG A 34 -13.85 22.43 -13.11
N LYS A 35 -12.60 22.22 -13.53
CA LYS A 35 -12.07 20.88 -13.77
C LYS A 35 -11.96 20.11 -12.46
N PHE A 36 -12.22 18.81 -12.52
CA PHE A 36 -11.89 17.89 -11.43
C PHE A 36 -10.38 17.90 -11.21
N THR A 37 -9.98 17.99 -9.94
CA THR A 37 -8.58 17.84 -9.53
C THR A 37 -8.43 16.54 -8.74
N LYS A 38 -7.18 16.09 -8.56
CA LYS A 38 -6.89 14.94 -7.68
C LYS A 38 -7.51 15.13 -6.29
N ASP A 39 -7.54 16.36 -5.77
CA ASP A 39 -7.99 16.66 -4.41
C ASP A 39 -9.51 16.65 -4.33
N THR A 40 -10.18 17.08 -5.40
CA THR A 40 -11.64 16.93 -5.55
C THR A 40 -12.04 15.45 -5.55
N VAL A 41 -11.37 14.62 -6.35
CA VAL A 41 -11.61 13.17 -6.41
C VAL A 41 -11.27 12.50 -5.08
N ASN A 42 -10.19 12.91 -4.43
CA ASN A 42 -9.81 12.41 -3.10
C ASN A 42 -10.91 12.66 -2.06
N ARG A 43 -11.53 13.84 -2.08
CA ARG A 43 -12.63 14.19 -1.17
C ARG A 43 -13.89 13.40 -1.52
N MET A 44 -14.20 13.28 -2.81
CA MET A 44 -15.34 12.51 -3.30
C MET A 44 -15.28 11.05 -2.85
N LEU A 45 -14.17 10.36 -3.08
CA LEU A 45 -13.99 8.93 -2.76
C LEU A 45 -14.00 8.61 -1.25
N LYS A 46 -13.90 9.61 -0.38
CA LYS A 46 -13.96 9.45 1.08
C LYS A 46 -15.32 9.81 1.67
N ASN A 47 -16.20 10.41 0.87
CA ASN A 47 -17.42 10.99 1.41
C ASN A 47 -18.49 9.92 1.61
N VAL A 48 -18.87 9.70 2.87
CA VAL A 48 -19.95 8.76 3.24
C VAL A 48 -21.33 9.22 2.76
N PHE A 49 -21.45 10.46 2.28
CA PHE A 49 -22.65 10.97 1.63
C PHE A 49 -23.12 10.07 0.50
N TYR A 50 -22.21 9.49 -0.30
CA TYR A 50 -22.60 8.60 -1.40
C TYR A 50 -23.25 7.29 -0.93
N LEU A 51 -23.11 6.93 0.35
CA LEU A 51 -23.74 5.75 0.97
C LEU A 51 -25.10 6.05 1.62
N GLY A 52 -25.69 7.21 1.35
CA GLY A 52 -26.93 7.61 2.05
C GLY A 52 -26.70 7.98 3.52
N LYS A 53 -25.45 8.27 3.93
CA LYS A 53 -25.07 8.57 5.32
C LYS A 53 -24.53 10.00 5.45
N THR A 54 -24.65 10.61 6.62
CA THR A 54 -24.08 11.94 6.90
C THR A 54 -23.15 11.91 8.10
N LYS A 55 -22.13 12.78 8.10
CA LYS A 55 -21.19 12.89 9.20
C LYS A 55 -21.48 14.15 10.01
N TYR A 56 -21.74 14.00 11.30
CA TYR A 56 -21.96 15.11 12.22
C TYR A 56 -21.13 14.90 13.51
N LYS A 57 -20.37 15.93 13.91
CA LYS A 57 -19.47 15.90 15.09
C LYS A 57 -18.55 14.68 15.20
N GLY A 58 -18.16 14.09 14.07
CA GLY A 58 -17.28 12.91 14.04
C GLY A 58 -18.02 11.58 13.88
N GLU A 59 -19.30 11.53 14.19
CA GLU A 59 -20.16 10.36 14.10
C GLU A 59 -20.89 10.29 12.76
N ILE A 60 -21.30 9.07 12.38
CA ILE A 60 -21.99 8.77 11.12
C ILE A 60 -23.44 8.44 11.43
N TYR A 61 -24.36 9.17 10.80
CA TYR A 61 -25.81 9.00 10.95
C TYR A 61 -26.44 8.59 9.61
N PRO A 62 -27.56 7.84 9.62
CA PRO A 62 -28.33 7.60 8.41
C PRO A 62 -28.87 8.92 7.86
N GLY A 63 -28.60 9.17 6.57
CA GLY A 63 -29.16 10.30 5.83
C GLY A 63 -30.56 9.97 5.33
N LYS A 64 -31.26 11.00 4.84
CA LYS A 64 -32.60 10.86 4.24
C LYS A 64 -32.58 10.65 2.72
N HIS A 65 -31.41 10.74 2.11
CA HIS A 65 -31.23 10.60 0.66
C HIS A 65 -30.87 9.16 0.30
N GLU A 66 -31.27 8.76 -0.90
CA GLU A 66 -30.97 7.43 -1.43
C GLU A 66 -29.45 7.25 -1.64
N PRO A 67 -28.88 6.09 -1.27
CA PRO A 67 -27.49 5.78 -1.55
C PRO A 67 -27.22 5.77 -3.07
N LEU A 68 -26.15 6.44 -3.48
CA LEU A 68 -25.70 6.49 -4.88
C LEU A 68 -24.75 5.33 -5.22
N ILE A 69 -24.14 4.72 -4.21
CA ILE A 69 -23.23 3.57 -4.34
C ILE A 69 -23.49 2.57 -3.23
N ASP A 70 -23.17 1.31 -3.49
CA ASP A 70 -23.21 0.25 -2.48
C ASP A 70 -22.04 0.34 -1.50
N GLN A 71 -22.27 -0.21 -0.30
CA GLN A 71 -21.27 -0.32 0.75
C GLN A 71 -20.03 -1.10 0.27
N ASP A 72 -20.24 -2.20 -0.46
CA ASP A 72 -19.17 -3.03 -1.02
C ASP A 72 -18.24 -2.27 -1.98
N LEU A 73 -18.81 -1.41 -2.83
CA LEU A 73 -18.04 -0.61 -3.78
C LEU A 73 -17.20 0.46 -3.05
N PHE A 74 -17.80 1.08 -2.04
CA PHE A 74 -17.10 2.05 -1.20
C PHE A 74 -15.95 1.41 -0.41
N ASP A 75 -16.18 0.23 0.14
CA ASP A 75 -15.18 -0.49 0.93
C ASP A 75 -14.00 -0.96 0.06
N LYS A 76 -14.27 -1.47 -1.16
CA LYS A 76 -13.23 -1.74 -2.16
C LYS A 76 -12.39 -0.50 -2.48
N CYS A 77 -13.03 0.67 -2.61
CA CYS A 77 -12.30 1.92 -2.80
C CYS A 77 -11.40 2.24 -1.60
N GLN A 78 -11.89 2.08 -0.36
CA GLN A 78 -11.07 2.32 0.83
C GLN A 78 -9.90 1.33 0.96
N GLU A 79 -10.10 0.07 0.59
CA GLU A 79 -9.03 -0.94 0.56
C GLU A 79 -7.93 -0.59 -0.45
N VAL A 80 -8.30 -0.20 -1.68
CA VAL A 80 -7.34 0.29 -2.67
C VAL A 80 -6.54 1.48 -2.12
N ARG A 81 -7.19 2.39 -1.38
CA ARG A 81 -6.54 3.54 -0.76
C ARG A 81 -5.60 3.16 0.37
N SER A 82 -5.97 2.22 1.22
CA SER A 82 -5.12 1.75 2.32
C SER A 82 -3.87 1.07 1.76
N ARG A 83 -4.02 0.21 0.74
CA ARG A 83 -2.92 -0.44 0.02
C ARG A 83 -1.96 0.55 -0.66
N ARG A 84 -2.49 1.66 -1.20
CA ARG A 84 -1.68 2.74 -1.79
C ARG A 84 -1.00 3.62 -0.76
N ARG A 85 -1.51 3.69 0.47
CA ARG A 85 -0.88 4.42 1.58
C ARG A 85 0.30 3.63 2.17
N SER A 86 0.18 2.31 2.25
CA SER A 86 1.24 1.42 2.77
C SER A 86 2.37 1.20 1.77
N LYS A 87 2.08 1.21 0.47
CA LYS A 87 3.13 1.25 -0.56
C LYS A 87 3.74 2.65 -0.62
N SER A 88 5.04 2.75 -0.36
CA SER A 88 5.88 3.87 -0.80
C SER A 88 5.46 4.29 -2.23
N ARG A 89 5.44 5.59 -2.55
CA ARG A 89 4.96 6.23 -3.81
C ARG A 89 5.69 5.71 -5.08
N ALA A 90 5.78 4.41 -5.31
CA ALA A 90 6.59 3.76 -6.32
C ALA A 90 5.82 3.56 -7.64
N LEU A 91 4.48 3.48 -7.66
CA LEU A 91 3.72 3.19 -8.90
C LEU A 91 2.80 4.33 -9.35
N GLY A 92 3.23 5.21 -10.27
CA GLY A 92 2.35 6.26 -10.82
C GLY A 92 3.07 7.33 -11.64
N GLY A 93 3.05 7.18 -12.97
CA GLY A 93 3.70 8.04 -13.96
C GLY A 93 5.07 7.53 -14.42
N HIS A 94 5.55 8.01 -15.58
CA HIS A 94 6.93 7.84 -16.07
C HIS A 94 7.92 8.33 -15.00
N LYS A 95 8.23 7.46 -14.04
CA LYS A 95 9.14 7.80 -12.96
C LYS A 95 10.53 7.65 -13.48
N ARG A 96 11.35 8.67 -13.21
CA ARG A 96 12.80 8.53 -13.23
C ARG A 96 13.13 7.39 -12.27
N VAL A 97 13.42 6.21 -12.82
CA VAL A 97 13.86 5.05 -12.05
C VAL A 97 15.33 5.30 -11.72
N TYR A 98 15.64 5.30 -10.43
CA TYR A 98 17.02 5.41 -9.95
C TYR A 98 17.37 4.09 -9.28
N ILE A 99 18.47 3.46 -9.72
CA ILE A 99 18.83 2.08 -9.34
C ILE A 99 18.89 1.92 -7.81
N PHE A 100 19.49 2.87 -7.11
CA PHE A 100 19.59 2.84 -5.64
C PHE A 100 18.43 3.50 -4.87
N SER A 101 17.30 3.77 -5.52
CA SER A 101 16.14 4.36 -4.82
C SER A 101 15.63 3.43 -3.72
N GLY A 102 15.77 3.83 -2.46
CA GLY A 102 15.42 2.99 -1.30
C GLY A 102 16.53 2.06 -0.80
N LEU A 103 17.58 1.86 -1.60
CA LEU A 103 18.71 0.99 -1.29
C LEU A 103 19.90 1.77 -0.71
N ALA A 104 20.29 2.89 -1.33
CA ALA A 104 21.43 3.67 -0.86
C ALA A 104 21.10 4.33 0.48
N ARG A 105 21.89 4.05 1.51
CA ARG A 105 21.74 4.58 2.88
C ARG A 105 23.06 5.13 3.39
N CYS A 106 22.99 6.16 4.23
CA CYS A 106 24.15 6.65 4.97
C CYS A 106 24.56 5.58 6.00
N HIS A 107 25.86 5.27 6.10
CA HIS A 107 26.35 4.30 7.08
C HIS A 107 26.27 4.79 8.53
N ILE A 108 26.15 6.12 8.75
CA ILE A 108 26.08 6.72 10.10
C ILE A 108 24.64 6.77 10.58
N CYS A 109 23.78 7.52 9.88
CA CYS A 109 22.39 7.76 10.32
C CYS A 109 21.37 6.79 9.71
N SER A 110 21.80 5.85 8.86
CA SER A 110 20.93 4.90 8.14
C SER A 110 19.86 5.55 7.24
N LEU A 111 19.88 6.87 7.07
CA LEU A 111 18.92 7.57 6.23
C LEU A 111 19.17 7.24 4.77
N THR A 112 18.08 6.97 4.04
CA THR A 112 18.13 6.76 2.59
C THR A 112 18.58 8.03 1.87
N LEU A 113 19.51 7.87 0.93
CA LEU A 113 19.95 8.93 0.03
C LEU A 113 18.87 9.25 -1.00
N ARG A 114 18.72 10.53 -1.34
CA ARG A 114 17.79 10.96 -2.38
C ARG A 114 18.51 11.17 -3.70
N CYS A 115 18.00 10.57 -4.77
CA CYS A 115 18.49 10.86 -6.11
C CYS A 115 17.82 12.13 -6.67
N THR A 116 18.59 12.99 -7.32
CA THR A 116 18.10 14.17 -8.03
C THR A 116 18.79 14.27 -9.38
N ALA A 117 18.03 14.57 -10.43
CA ALA A 117 18.58 14.90 -11.74
C ALA A 117 18.57 16.41 -11.95
N THR A 118 19.63 16.96 -12.52
CA THR A 118 19.72 18.39 -12.84
C THR A 118 18.66 18.82 -13.87
N GLN A 119 18.14 20.05 -13.70
CA GLN A 119 17.09 20.64 -14.55
C GLN A 119 17.57 20.87 -16.00
N SER A 120 18.88 21.04 -16.21
CA SER A 120 19.48 21.15 -17.54
C SER A 120 19.63 19.77 -18.19
N LYS A 121 18.69 19.44 -19.09
CA LYS A 121 18.67 18.25 -19.98
C LYS A 121 18.82 16.87 -19.29
N GLY A 122 18.63 16.75 -17.97
CA GLY A 122 18.68 15.46 -17.26
C GLY A 122 20.01 14.72 -17.37
N LYS A 123 21.09 15.38 -17.81
CA LYS A 123 22.37 14.76 -18.18
C LYS A 123 23.10 14.16 -16.99
N TRP A 124 22.91 14.74 -15.79
CA TRP A 124 23.62 14.32 -14.59
C TRP A 124 22.64 14.00 -13.45
N ARG A 125 22.86 12.85 -12.83
CA ARG A 125 22.08 12.31 -11.71
C ARG A 125 23.00 12.23 -10.49
N TYR A 126 22.49 12.63 -9.32
CA TYR A 126 23.26 12.64 -8.08
C TYR A 126 22.47 12.04 -6.94
N TYR A 127 23.11 11.18 -6.14
CA TYR A 127 22.62 10.74 -4.83
C TYR A 127 23.10 11.72 -3.77
N ARG A 128 22.17 12.17 -2.94
CA ARG A 128 22.41 13.20 -1.93
C ARG A 128 22.03 12.73 -0.55
N HIS A 129 22.93 12.96 0.39
CA HIS A 129 22.65 12.86 1.81
C HIS A 129 22.18 14.24 2.31
N ILE A 130 20.95 14.32 2.82
CA ILE A 130 20.32 15.57 3.27
C ILE A 130 19.63 15.39 4.64
N PRO A 131 20.41 15.12 5.71
CA PRO A 131 19.87 14.87 7.04
C PRO A 131 19.22 16.15 7.63
N ASP A 132 19.85 17.32 7.46
CA ASP A 132 19.42 18.60 8.04
C ASP A 132 18.03 19.01 7.55
N VAL A 133 17.79 18.92 6.23
CA VAL A 133 16.48 19.22 5.60
C VAL A 133 15.38 18.27 6.10
N ARG A 134 15.77 17.10 6.60
CA ARG A 134 14.84 16.10 7.14
C ARG A 134 14.71 16.18 8.66
N GLY A 135 15.35 17.15 9.31
CA GLY A 135 15.32 17.31 10.77
C GLY A 135 16.10 16.21 11.50
N HIS A 136 17.14 15.65 10.88
CA HIS A 136 18.03 14.70 11.52
C HIS A 136 19.44 15.28 11.60
N GLU A 137 20.12 15.01 12.71
CA GLU A 137 21.54 15.31 12.85
C GLU A 137 22.37 14.12 12.37
N CYS A 138 23.43 14.40 11.60
CA CYS A 138 24.38 13.38 11.19
C CYS A 138 25.77 14.02 11.01
N SER A 139 26.79 13.36 11.54
CA SER A 139 28.19 13.78 11.38
C SER A 139 28.74 13.56 9.97
N ALA A 140 28.05 12.78 9.13
CA ALA A 140 28.43 12.63 7.73
C ALA A 140 28.15 13.94 6.97
N PRO A 141 29.13 14.49 6.25
CA PRO A 141 28.91 15.70 5.46
C PRO A 141 27.80 15.49 4.42
N SER A 142 27.03 16.55 4.16
CA SER A 142 26.03 16.59 3.08
C SER A 142 26.74 16.50 1.73
N GLN A 143 27.00 15.28 1.27
CA GLN A 143 27.73 14.99 0.03
C GLN A 143 26.80 14.70 -1.14
N PHE A 144 27.32 15.01 -2.33
CA PHE A 144 26.71 14.71 -3.62
C PHE A 144 27.57 13.65 -4.30
N MET A 145 27.00 12.47 -4.52
CA MET A 145 27.65 11.42 -5.28
C MET A 145 27.04 11.33 -6.67
N ARG A 146 27.89 11.35 -7.70
CA ARG A 146 27.47 11.14 -9.08
C ARG A 146 26.91 9.71 -9.24
N ALA A 147 25.68 9.61 -9.72
CA ALA A 147 25.00 8.33 -9.88
C ALA A 147 25.73 7.43 -10.87
N ASP A 148 26.29 7.97 -11.94
CA ASP A 148 27.00 7.18 -12.96
C ASP A 148 28.29 6.53 -12.43
N LEU A 149 28.96 7.14 -11.45
CA LEU A 149 30.12 6.54 -10.80
C LEU A 149 29.70 5.40 -9.86
N LEU A 150 28.68 5.64 -9.04
CA LEU A 150 28.15 4.64 -8.11
C LEU A 150 27.55 3.44 -8.84
N GLU A 151 26.80 3.69 -9.91
CA GLU A 151 26.17 2.66 -10.74
C GLU A 151 27.24 1.77 -11.42
N LYS A 152 28.37 2.35 -11.86
CA LYS A 152 29.50 1.57 -12.41
C LYS A 152 30.16 0.67 -11.37
N GLN A 153 30.54 1.23 -10.22
CA GLN A 153 31.14 0.46 -9.13
C GLN A 153 30.25 -0.70 -8.68
N TRP A 154 28.95 -0.45 -8.61
CA TRP A 154 27.99 -1.48 -8.23
C TRP A 154 27.78 -2.53 -9.32
N ALA A 155 27.79 -2.14 -10.59
CA ALA A 155 27.74 -3.09 -11.70
C ALA A 155 28.94 -4.04 -11.68
N GLU A 156 30.14 -3.53 -11.35
CA GLU A 156 31.35 -4.34 -11.16
C GLU A 156 31.17 -5.34 -10.00
N ILE A 157 30.67 -4.90 -8.84
CA ILE A 157 30.41 -5.80 -7.69
C ILE A 157 29.37 -6.87 -8.05
N ILE A 158 28.25 -6.50 -8.66
CA ILE A 158 27.20 -7.45 -9.05
C ILE A 158 27.73 -8.44 -10.09
N SER A 159 28.59 -8.02 -11.02
CA SER A 159 29.14 -8.90 -12.05
C SER A 159 30.00 -10.04 -11.49
N GLN A 160 30.49 -9.90 -10.26
CA GLN A 160 31.26 -10.94 -9.56
C GLN A 160 30.37 -11.94 -8.83
N ILE A 161 29.06 -11.68 -8.71
CA ILE A 161 28.13 -12.59 -8.07
C ILE A 161 27.85 -13.74 -9.04
N GLN A 162 28.41 -14.91 -8.73
CA GLN A 162 28.08 -16.15 -9.41
C GLN A 162 26.96 -16.86 -8.65
N LEU A 163 25.88 -17.18 -9.36
CA LEU A 163 24.82 -18.01 -8.82
C LEU A 163 25.25 -19.48 -8.95
N PRO A 164 25.07 -20.31 -7.90
CA PRO A 164 25.28 -21.76 -7.99
C PRO A 164 24.47 -22.39 -9.11
N GLU A 165 24.94 -23.46 -9.77
CA GLU A 165 24.22 -24.08 -10.89
C GLU A 165 22.80 -24.54 -10.53
N ASP A 166 22.54 -24.87 -9.27
CA ASP A 166 21.25 -25.31 -8.74
C ASP A 166 20.36 -24.16 -8.22
N TRP A 167 20.73 -22.89 -8.43
CA TRP A 167 20.02 -21.73 -7.87
C TRP A 167 18.52 -21.72 -8.20
N GLN A 168 18.13 -22.15 -9.42
CA GLN A 168 16.73 -22.21 -9.84
C GLN A 168 15.95 -23.22 -9.00
N GLN A 169 16.52 -24.42 -8.81
CA GLN A 169 15.91 -25.50 -8.04
C GLN A 169 15.80 -25.13 -6.56
N GLN A 170 16.79 -24.42 -6.02
CA GLN A 170 16.73 -23.89 -4.66
C GLN A 170 15.63 -22.84 -4.49
N ILE A 171 15.46 -21.92 -5.46
CA ILE A 171 14.37 -20.94 -5.43
C ILE A 171 13.01 -21.61 -5.53
N GLU A 172 12.85 -22.60 -6.42
CA GLU A 172 11.59 -23.35 -6.56
C GLU A 172 11.22 -24.09 -5.27
N ARG A 173 12.19 -24.75 -4.62
CA ARG A 173 11.98 -25.38 -3.31
C ARG A 173 11.57 -24.35 -2.26
N LEU A 174 12.31 -23.24 -2.14
CA LEU A 174 11.98 -22.18 -1.18
C LEU A 174 10.62 -21.53 -1.44
N ALA A 175 10.22 -21.40 -2.69
CA ALA A 175 8.90 -20.87 -3.07
C ALA A 175 7.78 -21.86 -2.70
N SER A 176 7.97 -23.15 -2.99
CA SER A 176 7.05 -24.21 -2.58
C SER A 176 6.91 -24.26 -1.05
N ASP A 177 8.04 -24.25 -0.33
CA ASP A 177 8.06 -24.24 1.14
C ASP A 177 7.39 -22.98 1.70
N ALA A 178 7.50 -21.83 1.02
CA ALA A 178 6.85 -20.60 1.42
C ALA A 178 5.32 -20.66 1.25
N ASP A 179 4.85 -21.26 0.15
CA ASP A 179 3.42 -21.48 -0.11
C ASP A 179 2.82 -22.50 0.87
N GLU A 180 3.54 -23.59 1.15
CA GLU A 180 3.17 -24.57 2.18
C GLU A 180 3.14 -23.92 3.57
N ARG A 181 4.16 -23.14 3.92
CA ARG A 181 4.21 -22.41 5.19
C ARG A 181 3.08 -21.38 5.29
N ALA A 182 2.72 -20.71 4.20
CA ALA A 182 1.60 -19.77 4.18
C ALA A 182 0.25 -20.50 4.36
N ALA A 183 0.07 -21.66 3.74
CA ALA A 183 -1.11 -22.51 3.93
C ALA A 183 -1.23 -22.97 5.39
N LEU A 184 -0.15 -23.50 5.98
CA LEU A 184 -0.10 -23.92 7.38
C LEU A 184 -0.38 -22.76 8.36
N LEU A 185 0.16 -21.58 8.10
CA LEU A 185 -0.12 -20.39 8.93
C LEU A 185 -1.60 -19.97 8.86
N LYS A 186 -2.23 -20.13 7.69
CA LYS A 186 -3.65 -19.84 7.50
C LYS A 186 -4.53 -20.85 8.24
N GLU A 187 -4.23 -22.15 8.14
CA GLU A 187 -4.90 -23.20 8.90
C GLU A 187 -4.78 -22.98 10.41
N ARG A 188 -3.57 -22.69 10.89
CA ARG A 188 -3.32 -22.36 12.30
C ARG A 188 -4.16 -21.16 12.76
N SER A 189 -4.24 -20.11 11.94
CA SER A 189 -5.03 -18.92 12.26
C SER A 189 -6.53 -19.24 12.36
N TYR A 190 -7.03 -20.09 11.48
CA TYR A 190 -8.42 -20.54 11.48
C TYR A 190 -8.74 -21.40 12.71
N ALA A 191 -7.89 -22.37 13.05
CA ALA A 191 -8.05 -23.21 14.24
C ALA A 191 -8.07 -22.39 15.54
N ILE A 192 -7.18 -21.40 15.67
CA ILE A 192 -7.15 -20.47 16.80
C ILE A 192 -8.46 -19.69 16.91
N GLU A 193 -9.00 -19.21 15.79
CA GLU A 193 -10.26 -18.45 15.79
C GLU A 193 -11.46 -19.34 16.15
N GLN A 194 -11.50 -20.60 15.68
CA GLN A 194 -12.51 -21.57 16.11
C GLN A 194 -12.43 -21.85 17.61
N MET A 195 -11.23 -22.03 18.17
CA MET A 195 -11.06 -22.21 19.63
C MET A 195 -11.54 -20.99 20.40
N ARG A 196 -11.26 -19.76 19.93
CA ARG A 196 -11.76 -18.53 20.55
C ARG A 196 -13.28 -18.46 20.52
N ARG A 197 -13.89 -18.78 19.38
CA ARG A 197 -15.36 -18.81 19.24
C ARG A 197 -15.99 -19.84 20.16
N LEU A 198 -15.44 -21.05 20.22
CA LEU A 198 -15.89 -22.12 21.10
C LEU A 198 -15.79 -21.72 22.58
N THR A 199 -14.67 -21.09 22.97
CA THR A 199 -14.47 -20.56 24.33
C THR A 199 -15.52 -19.49 24.68
N ARG A 200 -15.87 -18.63 23.71
CA ARG A 200 -16.90 -17.61 23.89
C ARG A 200 -18.29 -18.22 24.07
N LEU A 201 -18.66 -19.19 23.22
CA LEU A 201 -19.95 -19.89 23.31
C LEU A 201 -20.13 -20.59 24.68
N TYR A 202 -19.07 -21.22 25.19
CA TYR A 202 -19.09 -21.83 26.52
C TYR A 202 -19.24 -20.79 27.64
N ARG A 203 -18.51 -19.66 27.54
CA ARG A 203 -18.62 -18.56 28.50
C ARG A 203 -20.01 -17.93 28.53
N ASP A 204 -20.63 -17.83 27.37
CA ASP A 204 -21.99 -17.28 27.20
C ASP A 204 -23.08 -18.33 27.54
N LEU A 205 -22.69 -19.53 28.03
CA LEU A 205 -23.58 -20.66 28.40
C LEU A 205 -24.48 -21.14 27.26
N LEU A 206 -24.04 -20.96 26.01
CA LEU A 206 -24.77 -21.39 24.81
C LEU A 206 -24.51 -22.86 24.45
N ILE A 207 -23.49 -23.48 25.04
CA ILE A 207 -23.12 -24.89 24.89
C ILE A 207 -22.73 -25.45 26.26
N ASP A 208 -22.90 -26.77 26.45
CA ASP A 208 -22.55 -27.44 27.70
C ASP A 208 -21.08 -27.90 27.74
N GLU A 209 -20.63 -28.35 28.91
CA GLU A 209 -19.24 -28.77 29.12
C GLU A 209 -18.88 -30.02 28.30
N SER A 210 -19.84 -30.93 28.07
CA SER A 210 -19.63 -32.12 27.24
C SER A 210 -19.38 -31.75 25.78
N GLU A 211 -20.23 -30.90 25.20
CA GLU A 211 -20.08 -30.39 23.83
C GLU A 211 -18.80 -29.58 23.67
N PHE A 212 -18.46 -28.74 24.64
CA PHE A 212 -17.22 -27.97 24.64
C PHE A 212 -15.97 -28.87 24.62
N ARG A 213 -15.94 -29.90 25.47
CA ARG A 213 -14.81 -30.84 25.53
C ARG A 213 -14.67 -31.62 24.22
N GLN A 214 -15.78 -32.10 23.66
CA GLN A 214 -15.79 -32.90 22.44
C GLN A 214 -15.28 -32.09 21.24
N GLU A 215 -15.74 -30.84 21.10
CA GLU A 215 -15.34 -30.00 19.96
C GLU A 215 -13.94 -29.40 20.11
N ARG A 216 -13.48 -29.17 21.35
CA ARG A 216 -12.09 -28.81 21.63
C ARG A 216 -11.12 -29.94 21.26
N GLU A 217 -11.49 -31.18 21.55
CA GLU A 217 -10.68 -32.36 21.23
C GLU A 217 -10.62 -32.62 19.71
N ARG A 218 -11.74 -32.38 19.01
CA ARG A 218 -11.80 -32.42 17.54
C ARG A 218 -10.88 -31.38 16.89
N LEU A 219 -10.85 -30.16 17.43
CA LEU A 219 -10.00 -29.08 16.92
C LEU A 219 -8.51 -29.25 17.27
N SER A 220 -8.16 -30.01 18.31
CA SER A 220 -6.76 -30.28 18.67
C SER A 220 -6.11 -31.44 17.93
N ARG A 221 -6.91 -32.28 17.25
CA ARG A 221 -6.44 -33.44 16.46
C ARG A 221 -6.20 -33.11 14.98
N LYS A 222 -6.55 -31.89 14.54
CA LYS A 222 -6.25 -31.35 13.20
C LYS A 222 -5.03 -30.44 13.29
#